data_AF-A0A933WW87-F1
#
_entry.id   AF-A0A933WW87-F1
#
_cell.length_a   1.000
_cell.length_b   1.000
_cell.length_c   1.000
_cell.angle_alpha   90.00
_cell.angle_beta   90.00
_cell.angle_gamma   90.00
#
_symmetry.space_group_name_H-M   'P 1'
#
loop_
_entity.id
_entity.type
_entity.pdbx_description
1 polymer ?
#
loop_
_entity_poly.entity_id
_entity_poly.type
_entity_poly.pdbx_seq_one_letter_code
_entity_poly.pdbx_strand_id
1 'polypeptide(L)'
;MTSKQVALGVAEFCDSSFARGAGVPDAELRRIAEHVVELCYERLGKEPRFLDAEDVRALVVQLLPGRFARRDPLAARVREVLDAFVEHVAASRVMMNAFEVRQALPAACEEFESIVRIGANVPEAPARSDPFVHGASKLGRNDPCSCGSGKKFKKCHGKDD
;
A
#
# COMPACT_ATOMS: atom_id res chain seq x y z
N MET A 1 2.38 15.79 -6.18
CA MET A 1 2.78 15.52 -4.77
C MET A 1 3.46 14.16 -4.61
N THR A 2 3.19 13.19 -5.49
CA THR A 2 3.67 11.79 -5.44
C THR A 2 5.19 11.61 -5.55
N SER A 3 5.87 12.28 -6.48
CA SER A 3 7.32 12.06 -6.73
C SER A 3 8.22 12.30 -5.52
N LYS A 4 7.95 13.34 -4.72
CA LYS A 4 8.73 13.62 -3.49
C LYS A 4 8.48 12.56 -2.40
N GLN A 5 7.25 12.06 -2.29
CA GLN A 5 6.89 11.01 -1.33
C GLN A 5 7.54 9.68 -1.70
N VAL A 6 7.57 9.35 -3.00
CA VAL A 6 8.28 8.18 -3.52
C VAL A 6 9.78 8.26 -3.18
N ALA A 7 10.44 9.37 -3.55
CA ALA A 7 11.88 9.53 -3.31
C ALA A 7 12.25 9.44 -1.82
N LEU A 8 11.45 10.06 -0.95
CA LEU A 8 11.67 10.03 0.50
C LEU A 8 11.45 8.61 1.07
N GLY A 9 10.35 7.95 0.69
CA GLY A 9 10.03 6.61 1.19
C GLY A 9 11.05 5.56 0.76
N VAL A 10 11.54 5.65 -0.49
CA VAL A 10 12.60 4.78 -0.99
C VAL A 10 13.91 5.02 -0.25
N ALA A 11 14.31 6.28 -0.05
CA ALA A 11 15.54 6.62 0.66
C ALA A 11 15.51 6.11 2.12
N GLU A 12 14.40 6.37 2.83
CA GLU A 12 14.20 5.91 4.21
C GLU A 12 14.32 4.39 4.33
N PHE A 13 13.73 3.65 3.38
CA PHE A 13 13.86 2.20 3.33
C PHE A 13 15.30 1.76 3.03
N CYS A 14 15.95 2.31 2.01
CA CYS A 14 17.30 1.92 1.61
C CYS A 14 18.33 2.16 2.73
N ASP A 15 18.14 3.21 3.53
CA ASP A 15 19.04 3.54 4.65
C ASP A 15 18.79 2.67 5.91
N SER A 16 17.70 1.89 5.93
CA SER A 16 17.27 1.11 7.08
C SER A 16 18.13 -0.15 7.31
N SER A 17 18.10 -0.67 8.55
CA SER A 17 18.70 -1.96 8.88
C SER A 17 18.02 -3.13 8.17
N PHE A 18 16.74 -3.01 7.84
CA PHE A 18 15.99 -4.05 7.13
C PHE A 18 16.48 -4.22 5.70
N ALA A 19 16.71 -3.11 4.99
CA ALA A 19 17.29 -3.16 3.64
C ALA A 19 18.67 -3.83 3.63
N ARG A 20 19.54 -3.47 4.58
CA ARG A 20 20.84 -4.13 4.75
C ARG A 20 20.72 -5.62 5.09
N GLY A 21 19.69 -6.01 5.83
CA GLY A 21 19.40 -7.39 6.21
C GLY A 21 18.83 -8.25 5.09
N ALA A 22 18.32 -7.66 4.00
CA ALA A 22 17.72 -8.38 2.88
C ALA A 22 18.75 -9.19 2.07
N GLY A 23 20.04 -8.83 2.14
CA GLY A 23 21.10 -9.51 1.38
C GLY A 23 21.02 -9.30 -0.15
N VAL A 24 20.29 -8.27 -0.59
CA VAL A 24 20.12 -7.89 -2.00
C VAL A 24 21.05 -6.71 -2.31
N PRO A 25 21.73 -6.67 -3.48
CA PRO A 25 22.56 -5.52 -3.86
C PRO A 25 21.77 -4.21 -3.88
N ASP A 26 22.36 -3.11 -3.37
CA ASP A 26 21.69 -1.81 -3.19
C ASP A 26 20.99 -1.30 -4.45
N ALA A 27 21.61 -1.48 -5.63
CA ALA A 27 21.03 -1.05 -6.90
C ALA A 27 19.75 -1.81 -7.26
N GLU A 28 19.72 -3.11 -6.99
CA GLU A 28 18.56 -3.99 -7.23
C GLU A 28 17.45 -3.71 -6.20
N LEU A 29 17.84 -3.60 -4.92
CA LEU A 29 16.94 -3.27 -3.83
C LEU A 29 16.24 -1.95 -4.06
N ARG A 30 17.00 -0.91 -4.41
CA ARG A 30 16.46 0.42 -4.69
C ARG A 30 15.49 0.40 -5.84
N ARG A 31 15.84 -0.25 -6.95
CA ARG A 31 14.98 -0.33 -8.14
C ARG A 31 13.66 -1.03 -7.85
N ILE A 32 13.68 -2.13 -7.09
CA ILE A 32 12.45 -2.82 -6.68
C ILE A 32 11.62 -1.92 -5.76
N ALA A 33 12.24 -1.28 -4.77
CA ALA A 33 11.55 -0.38 -3.84
C ALA A 33 10.89 0.81 -4.57
N GLU A 34 11.57 1.38 -5.58
CA GLU A 34 11.02 2.45 -6.42
C GLU A 34 9.74 1.97 -7.12
N HIS A 35 9.76 0.83 -7.81
CA HIS A 35 8.57 0.28 -8.46
C HIS A 35 7.41 0.06 -7.48
N VAL A 36 7.70 -0.50 -6.31
CA VAL A 36 6.69 -0.80 -5.29
C VAL A 36 6.05 0.48 -4.77
N VAL A 37 6.86 1.46 -4.34
CA VAL A 37 6.36 2.71 -3.76
C VAL A 37 5.63 3.54 -4.82
N GLU A 38 6.13 3.60 -6.05
CA GLU A 38 5.44 4.25 -7.17
C GLU A 38 4.05 3.64 -7.40
N LEU A 39 3.95 2.31 -7.49
CA LEU A 39 2.67 1.64 -7.73
C LEU A 39 1.68 1.82 -6.57
N CYS A 40 2.15 1.86 -5.32
CA CYS A 40 1.29 2.21 -4.17
C CYS A 40 0.63 3.58 -4.36
N TYR A 41 1.40 4.61 -4.74
CA TYR A 41 0.86 5.96 -4.90
C TYR A 41 0.09 6.17 -6.21
N GLU A 42 0.61 5.68 -7.33
CA GLU A 42 0.05 5.96 -8.67
C GLU A 42 -1.13 5.06 -9.03
N ARG A 43 -1.12 3.81 -8.57
CA ARG A 43 -2.11 2.81 -8.98
C ARG A 43 -3.11 2.48 -7.89
N LEU A 44 -2.66 2.40 -6.63
CA LEU A 44 -3.54 2.14 -5.49
C LEU A 44 -4.01 3.42 -4.81
N GLY A 45 -3.32 4.55 -5.00
CA GLY A 45 -3.63 5.79 -4.29
C GLY A 45 -3.43 5.70 -2.77
N LYS A 46 -2.64 4.72 -2.29
CA LYS A 46 -2.43 4.41 -0.88
C LYS A 46 -0.97 4.57 -0.49
N GLU A 47 -0.71 5.08 0.71
CA GLU A 47 0.62 4.96 1.31
C GLU A 47 0.88 3.50 1.71
N PRO A 48 2.14 3.02 1.65
CA PRO A 48 2.48 1.64 2.02
C PRO A 48 1.95 1.16 3.38
N ARG A 49 1.87 2.04 4.38
CA ARG A 49 1.37 1.71 5.73
C ARG A 49 -0.13 1.38 5.80
N PHE A 50 -0.88 1.68 4.74
CA PHE A 50 -2.32 1.44 4.65
C PHE A 50 -2.69 0.26 3.74
N LEU A 51 -1.69 -0.48 3.25
CA LEU A 51 -1.96 -1.68 2.46
C LEU A 51 -2.61 -2.76 3.33
N ASP A 52 -3.59 -3.45 2.77
CA ASP A 52 -4.16 -4.70 3.29
C ASP A 52 -3.73 -5.92 2.42
N ALA A 53 -4.23 -7.11 2.76
CA ALA A 53 -3.92 -8.33 2.00
C ALA A 53 -4.34 -8.26 0.53
N GLU A 54 -5.47 -7.61 0.22
CA GLU A 54 -5.98 -7.51 -1.14
C GLU A 54 -5.16 -6.52 -1.96
N ASP A 55 -4.78 -5.39 -1.36
CA ASP A 55 -3.88 -4.42 -1.96
C ASP A 55 -2.52 -5.04 -2.30
N VAL A 56 -1.95 -5.85 -1.39
CA VAL A 56 -0.67 -6.55 -1.63
C VAL A 56 -0.81 -7.50 -2.81
N ARG A 57 -1.89 -8.26 -2.89
CA ARG A 57 -2.12 -9.15 -4.03
C ARG A 57 -2.26 -8.36 -5.32
N ALA A 58 -3.03 -7.29 -5.34
CA ALA A 58 -3.18 -6.43 -6.52
C ALA A 58 -1.83 -5.81 -6.94
N LEU A 59 -1.09 -5.26 -5.97
CA LEU A 59 0.23 -4.68 -6.19
C LEU A 59 1.20 -5.68 -6.79
N VAL A 60 1.38 -6.83 -6.15
CA VAL A 60 2.44 -7.79 -6.47
C VAL A 60 2.07 -8.65 -7.68
N VAL A 61 0.81 -9.08 -7.81
CA VAL A 61 0.41 -10.03 -8.87
C VAL A 61 -0.06 -9.32 -10.13
N GLN A 62 -0.70 -8.15 -10.03
CA GLN A 62 -1.33 -7.51 -11.19
C GLN A 62 -0.54 -6.30 -11.70
N LEU A 63 0.07 -5.52 -10.81
CA LEU A 63 0.71 -4.26 -11.18
C LEU A 63 2.24 -4.41 -11.35
N LEU A 64 2.90 -5.05 -10.39
CA LEU A 64 4.34 -5.18 -10.36
C LEU A 64 4.94 -5.92 -11.58
N PRO A 65 4.34 -7.01 -12.13
CA PRO A 65 4.90 -7.70 -13.30
C PRO A 65 5.11 -6.79 -14.50
N GLY A 66 4.28 -5.76 -14.68
CA GLY A 66 4.40 -4.78 -15.76
C GLY A 66 5.69 -3.92 -15.70
N ARG A 67 6.44 -3.98 -14.60
CA ARG A 67 7.73 -3.31 -14.43
C ARG A 67 8.95 -4.18 -14.78
N PHE A 68 8.73 -5.46 -15.12
CA PHE A 68 9.79 -6.44 -15.36
C PHE A 68 9.76 -6.97 -16.79
N ALA A 69 10.93 -7.29 -17.33
CA ALA A 69 11.01 -8.02 -18.59
C ALA A 69 10.61 -9.50 -18.39
N ARG A 70 10.26 -10.20 -19.47
CA ARG A 70 10.03 -11.64 -19.41
C ARG A 70 11.31 -12.36 -18.95
N ARG A 71 11.20 -13.21 -17.93
CA ARG A 71 12.34 -13.91 -17.28
C ARG A 71 13.41 -12.95 -16.75
N ASP A 72 13.02 -11.75 -16.32
CA ASP A 72 13.93 -10.80 -15.69
C ASP A 72 14.54 -11.41 -14.41
N PRO A 73 15.88 -11.48 -14.29
CA PRO A 73 16.53 -12.04 -13.09
C PRO A 73 16.22 -11.24 -11.82
N LEU A 74 15.88 -9.95 -11.94
CA LEU A 74 15.51 -9.11 -10.80
C LEU A 74 14.24 -9.61 -10.10
N ALA A 75 13.38 -10.35 -10.80
CA ALA A 75 12.15 -10.91 -10.24
C ALA A 75 12.41 -11.85 -9.05
N ALA A 76 13.53 -12.60 -9.06
CA ALA A 76 13.90 -13.50 -7.98
C ALA A 76 14.19 -12.76 -6.66
N ARG A 77 14.53 -11.47 -6.72
CA ARG A 77 14.84 -10.63 -5.54
C ARG A 77 13.64 -9.95 -4.92
N VAL A 78 12.49 -9.96 -5.61
CA VAL A 78 11.32 -9.19 -5.19
C VAL A 78 10.81 -9.61 -3.83
N ARG A 79 10.81 -10.91 -3.52
CA ARG A 79 10.38 -11.42 -2.22
C ARG A 79 11.25 -10.88 -1.08
N GLU A 80 12.56 -11.00 -1.21
CA GLU A 80 13.53 -10.56 -0.21
C GLU A 80 13.41 -9.06 0.09
N VAL A 81 13.22 -8.25 -0.97
CA VAL A 81 13.04 -6.80 -0.84
C VAL A 81 11.68 -6.46 -0.22
N LEU A 82 10.59 -7.12 -0.64
CA LEU A 82 9.26 -6.84 -0.12
C LEU A 82 9.09 -7.26 1.35
N ASP A 83 9.65 -8.40 1.74
CA ASP A 83 9.67 -8.84 3.14
C ASP A 83 10.38 -7.79 4.01
N ALA A 84 11.57 -7.35 3.60
CA ALA A 84 12.30 -6.29 4.31
C ALA A 84 11.57 -4.94 4.30
N PHE A 85 10.93 -4.58 3.19
CA PHE A 85 10.18 -3.33 3.05
C PHE A 85 8.95 -3.30 3.97
N VAL A 86 8.18 -4.39 4.03
CA VAL A 86 7.01 -4.50 4.91
C VAL A 86 7.43 -4.41 6.37
N GLU A 87 8.49 -5.12 6.78
CA GLU A 87 9.00 -5.04 8.15
C GLU A 87 9.53 -3.64 8.48
N HIS A 88 10.22 -2.99 7.53
CA HIS A 88 10.63 -1.60 7.71
C HIS A 88 9.44 -0.65 7.89
N VAL A 89 8.39 -0.76 7.05
CA VAL A 89 7.19 0.08 7.15
C VAL A 89 6.47 -0.16 8.48
N ALA A 90 6.34 -1.42 8.91
CA ALA A 90 5.70 -1.79 10.17
C ALA A 90 6.50 -1.35 11.41
N ALA A 91 7.84 -1.25 11.30
CA ALA A 91 8.71 -0.80 12.39
C ALA A 91 8.85 0.74 12.46
N SER A 92 8.90 1.41 11.31
CA SER A 92 9.05 2.87 11.21
C SER A 92 7.73 3.61 11.43
N ARG A 93 6.60 2.98 11.11
CA ARG A 93 5.25 3.57 11.16
C ARG A 93 4.24 2.54 11.67
N VAL A 94 3.11 3.04 12.17
CA VAL A 94 1.98 2.15 12.50
C VAL A 94 1.33 1.68 11.19
N MET A 95 1.49 0.40 10.88
CA MET A 95 0.85 -0.27 9.76
C MET A 95 -0.40 -1.02 10.24
N MET A 96 -1.57 -0.58 9.81
CA MET A 96 -2.85 -1.06 10.36
C MET A 96 -3.08 -2.56 10.13
N ASN A 97 -2.76 -3.06 8.93
CA ASN A 97 -3.04 -4.42 8.51
C ASN A 97 -1.76 -5.26 8.37
N ALA A 98 -0.74 -4.98 9.20
CA ALA A 98 0.59 -5.59 9.09
C ALA A 98 0.56 -7.13 9.15
N PHE A 99 -0.35 -7.74 9.91
CA PHE A 99 -0.49 -9.19 9.98
C PHE A 99 -1.00 -9.78 8.67
N GLU A 100 -2.07 -9.20 8.11
CA GLU A 100 -2.68 -9.65 6.86
C GLU A 100 -1.72 -9.49 5.68
N VAL A 101 -1.00 -8.37 5.62
CA VAL A 101 0.02 -8.12 4.60
C VAL A 101 1.14 -9.16 4.66
N ARG A 102 1.67 -9.44 5.85
CA ARG A 102 2.74 -10.44 6.03
C ARG A 102 2.28 -11.86 5.67
N GLN A 103 1.02 -12.18 5.91
CA GLN A 103 0.47 -13.48 5.54
C GLN A 103 0.24 -13.60 4.01
N ALA A 104 -0.18 -12.52 3.35
CA ALA A 104 -0.47 -12.52 1.92
C ALA A 104 0.79 -12.49 1.04
N LEU A 105 1.86 -11.86 1.53
CA LEU A 105 3.04 -11.53 0.73
C LEU A 105 3.77 -12.74 0.13
N PRO A 106 4.03 -13.86 0.86
CA PRO A 106 4.76 -15.00 0.30
C PRO A 106 4.07 -15.61 -0.92
N ALA A 107 2.76 -15.88 -0.81
CA ALA A 107 1.98 -16.45 -1.91
C ALA A 107 1.89 -15.49 -3.11
N ALA A 108 1.73 -14.19 -2.86
CA ALA A 108 1.71 -13.19 -3.91
C ALA A 108 3.06 -13.11 -4.67
N CYS A 109 4.18 -13.20 -3.97
CA CYS A 109 5.51 -13.20 -4.59
C CYS A 109 5.78 -14.45 -5.43
N GLU A 110 5.34 -15.62 -4.97
CA GLU A 110 5.44 -16.88 -5.73
C GLU A 110 4.62 -16.82 -7.03
N GLU A 111 3.41 -16.25 -6.97
CA GLU A 111 2.56 -16.02 -8.15
C GLU A 111 3.22 -15.02 -9.11
N PHE A 112 3.73 -13.89 -8.59
CA PHE A 112 4.48 -12.89 -9.36
C PHE A 112 5.66 -13.47 -10.12
N GLU A 113 6.52 -14.26 -9.45
CA GLU A 113 7.70 -14.84 -10.08
C GLU A 113 7.30 -15.77 -11.22
N SER A 114 6.23 -16.55 -11.01
CA SER A 114 5.68 -17.41 -12.06
C SER A 114 5.18 -16.61 -13.27
N ILE A 115 4.45 -15.50 -13.04
CA ILE A 115 3.95 -14.59 -14.08
C ILE A 115 5.09 -14.01 -14.91
N VAL A 116 6.12 -13.46 -14.26
CA VAL A 116 7.27 -12.85 -14.95
C VAL A 116 8.06 -13.88 -15.73
N ARG A 117 8.19 -15.11 -15.19
CA ARG A 117 8.89 -16.22 -15.85
C ARG A 117 8.20 -16.70 -17.12
N ILE A 118 6.87 -16.84 -17.10
CA ILE A 118 6.11 -17.30 -18.28
C ILE A 118 5.83 -16.16 -19.27
N GLY A 119 5.75 -14.92 -18.77
CA GLY A 119 5.34 -13.74 -19.53
C GLY A 119 3.83 -13.68 -19.71
N ALA A 120 3.06 -14.10 -18.69
CA ALA A 120 1.61 -14.04 -18.74
C ALA A 120 1.15 -12.59 -18.70
N ASN A 121 0.21 -12.25 -19.57
CA ASN A 121 -0.47 -10.96 -19.51
C ASN A 121 -1.52 -11.03 -18.40
N VAL A 122 -1.23 -10.40 -17.26
CA VAL A 122 -2.20 -10.32 -16.16
C VAL A 122 -3.15 -9.18 -16.49
N PRO A 123 -4.47 -9.42 -16.54
CA PRO A 123 -5.41 -8.32 -16.73
C PRO A 123 -5.22 -7.30 -15.61
N GLU A 124 -4.89 -6.08 -16.01
CA GLU A 124 -4.67 -4.95 -15.11
C GLU A 124 -5.96 -4.72 -14.31
N ALA A 125 -5.91 -4.84 -12.98
CA ALA A 125 -7.09 -4.55 -12.18
C ALA A 125 -7.47 -3.08 -12.33
N PRO A 126 -8.79 -2.77 -12.39
CA PRO A 126 -9.25 -1.40 -12.43
C PRO A 126 -8.67 -0.67 -11.22
N ALA A 127 -8.08 0.50 -11.46
CA ALA A 127 -7.59 1.37 -10.38
C ALA A 127 -8.77 1.63 -9.43
N ARG A 128 -8.71 1.11 -8.21
CA ARG A 128 -9.74 1.36 -7.18
C ARG A 128 -9.56 2.78 -6.68
N SER A 129 -10.17 3.74 -7.37
CA SER A 129 -10.48 5.04 -6.80
C SER A 129 -11.82 4.95 -6.09
N ASP A 130 -11.94 4.11 -5.06
CA ASP A 130 -13.09 4.24 -4.16
C ASP A 130 -12.88 5.52 -3.36
N PRO A 131 -13.79 6.51 -3.45
CA PRO A 131 -13.71 7.68 -2.59
C PRO A 131 -13.69 7.20 -1.14
N PHE A 132 -12.83 7.79 -0.32
CA PHE A 132 -12.89 7.58 1.13
C PHE A 132 -14.25 8.08 1.64
N VAL A 133 -15.22 7.18 1.78
CA VAL A 133 -16.51 7.47 2.38
C VAL A 133 -16.29 7.45 3.89
N HIS A 134 -16.34 8.61 4.54
CA HIS A 134 -16.44 8.67 5.99
C HIS A 134 -17.68 7.85 6.40
N GLY A 135 -17.49 6.65 6.95
CA GLY A 135 -18.58 5.76 7.38
C GLY A 135 -19.44 6.31 8.52
N ALA A 136 -19.07 7.47 9.07
CA ALA A 136 -19.94 8.24 9.94
C ALA A 136 -20.91 9.05 9.08
N SER A 137 -22.20 8.70 9.15
CA SER A 137 -23.28 9.55 8.64
C SER A 137 -23.08 10.97 9.20
N LYS A 138 -22.90 11.96 8.32
CA LYS A 138 -22.81 13.36 8.73
C LYS A 138 -24.12 13.72 9.44
N LEU A 139 -24.06 13.98 10.75
CA LEU A 139 -25.21 14.43 11.53
C LEU A 139 -25.73 15.73 10.93
N GLY A 140 -26.93 15.71 10.36
CA GLY A 140 -27.54 16.86 9.72
C GLY A 140 -28.01 17.89 10.76
N ARG A 141 -28.00 19.18 10.40
CA ARG A 141 -28.50 20.27 11.27
C ARG A 141 -29.92 20.03 11.82
N ASN A 142 -30.76 19.26 11.14
CA ASN A 142 -32.12 18.94 11.58
C ASN A 142 -32.27 17.62 12.35
N ASP A 143 -31.23 16.79 12.44
CA ASP A 143 -31.28 15.49 13.11
C ASP A 143 -31.37 15.61 14.64
N PRO A 144 -31.82 14.56 15.35
CA PRO A 144 -31.78 14.53 16.81
C PRO A 144 -30.35 14.73 17.32
N CYS A 145 -30.19 15.64 18.29
CA CYS A 145 -28.90 15.90 18.89
C CYS A 145 -28.44 14.68 19.70
N SER A 146 -27.19 14.26 19.51
CA SER A 146 -26.58 13.08 20.15
C SER A 146 -26.44 13.18 21.68
N CYS A 147 -26.65 14.36 22.27
CA CYS A 147 -26.56 14.59 23.71
C CYS A 147 -27.81 14.12 24.50
N GLY A 148 -28.75 13.44 23.85
CA GLY A 148 -29.96 12.90 24.51
C GLY A 148 -31.01 13.94 24.88
N SER A 149 -30.88 15.21 24.44
CA SER A 149 -31.80 16.28 24.84
C SER A 149 -33.15 16.26 24.11
N GLY A 150 -33.34 15.38 23.13
CA GLY A 150 -34.51 15.34 22.24
C GLY A 150 -34.67 16.54 21.29
N LYS A 151 -33.68 17.44 21.21
CA LYS A 151 -33.71 18.65 20.36
C LYS A 151 -33.03 18.37 19.02
N LYS A 152 -33.41 19.12 17.97
CA LYS A 152 -32.66 19.12 16.70
C LYS A 152 -31.24 19.65 16.91
N PHE A 153 -30.24 19.13 16.20
CA PHE A 153 -28.82 19.49 16.35
C PHE A 153 -28.60 21.00 16.28
N LYS A 154 -29.18 21.69 15.28
CA LYS A 154 -29.11 23.16 15.12
C LYS A 154 -29.72 23.98 16.26
N LYS A 155 -30.55 23.37 17.11
CA LYS A 155 -31.16 24.02 18.28
C LYS A 155 -30.45 23.65 19.59
N CYS A 156 -29.37 22.88 19.50
CA CYS A 156 -28.62 22.38 20.64
C CYS A 156 -27.12 22.60 20.41
N HIS A 157 -26.35 21.57 20.03
CA HIS A 157 -24.89 21.69 19.88
C HIS A 157 -24.44 22.32 18.55
N GLY A 158 -25.32 22.43 17.55
CA GLY A 158 -25.03 23.10 16.27
C GLY A 158 -25.66 24.49 16.17
N LYS A 159 -25.80 25.20 17.29
CA LYS A 159 -26.49 26.50 17.36
C LYS A 159 -25.62 27.67 16.85
N ASP A 160 -24.30 27.47 16.85
CA ASP A 160 -23.29 28.44 16.43
C ASP A 160 -22.51 28.02 15.16
N ASP A 161 -22.97 26.95 14.50
CA ASP A 161 -22.54 26.47 13.16
C ASP A 161 -23.52 26.95 12.07
#